data_AF-A0AA35XDA6-F1
#
_entry.id   AF-A0AA35XDA6-F1
#
_cell.length_a   1.000
_cell.length_b   1.000
_cell.length_c   1.000
_cell.angle_alpha   90.00
_cell.angle_beta   90.00
_cell.angle_gamma   90.00
#
_symmetry.space_group_name_H-M   'P 1'
#
loop_
_entity.id
_entity.type
_entity.pdbx_description
1 polymer ?
#
loop_
_entity_poly.entity_id
_entity_poly.type
_entity_poly.pdbx_seq_one_letter_code
_entity_poly.pdbx_strand_id
1 'polypeptide(L)'
;MVQEVQRKEEEGAVEGREKWRQNISSLSVLTVAVLVGLPLWWKTTEVYRSPLPYSDIQNLAGQQAPPSLVYTISVLVLTEEETMAASFLSNLQTELANHTVRAGEAEVTLAFLVQPLELDAEVIEKVNEAVSSAGGTGVPALTTLLPASAPGHYSLLIAVGDKPRPSRVIIGAERWAFIHTTIGSVQEAVTAVKSMVVDEHQLKWRLEDGRGKGRSQGRGSRDTEEMRQVRAAQGYQVCLTLVAPDSSLATVDWNIEDATDRVLMPFLNHPGIARLANFTISSQVFHYTDLKFSPQRSKSGGYYVSSTSLPPMISSVESKLGSLVSQLPSLNFLVLVAPPTHSPLLIRDPRGALTDNFLVPQWGGVVIFSPPGEEEGGEEIVVRMEKVMSVFVRQLQLLLGVPITSSTSPGVVLERGTLGMTEWQLDQLMVGRMVESVSTATTALISLVELLDKVKNMVISDVIQKEVIASLGQLQECYRLAGDGELEAALTLSQRAMVSAETAFFDPSILELLYFPDDQKFAIYIPLFLPISIPIVLSSVTAFRWLTSSSSSRHSLRTSN
;
A
#
# COMPACT_ATOMS: atom_id res chain seq x y z
N MET A 1 -92.48 10.92 41.30
CA MET A 1 -91.70 12.06 40.76
C MET A 1 -90.44 12.35 41.57
N VAL A 2 -90.49 12.50 42.90
CA VAL A 2 -89.29 12.79 43.73
C VAL A 2 -88.30 11.62 43.83
N GLN A 3 -88.77 10.37 43.97
CA GLN A 3 -87.90 9.18 43.98
C GLN A 3 -87.20 8.92 42.64
N GLU A 4 -87.82 9.32 41.52
CA GLU A 4 -87.22 9.23 40.19
C GLU A 4 -86.05 10.21 40.02
N VAL A 5 -86.15 11.38 40.66
CA VAL A 5 -85.13 12.43 40.60
C VAL A 5 -83.93 12.05 41.48
N GLN A 6 -84.16 11.55 42.70
CA GLN A 6 -83.07 11.11 43.58
C GLN A 6 -82.32 9.89 43.03
N ARG A 7 -83.03 8.95 42.40
CA ARG A 7 -82.39 7.81 41.73
C ARG A 7 -81.54 8.27 40.53
N LYS A 8 -82.02 9.24 39.74
CA LYS A 8 -81.24 9.84 38.65
C LYS A 8 -80.01 10.62 39.14
N GLU A 9 -80.09 11.26 40.30
CA GLU A 9 -78.96 11.97 40.90
C GLU A 9 -77.88 11.00 41.41
N GLU A 10 -78.27 9.91 42.09
CA GLU A 10 -77.32 8.88 42.53
C GLU A 10 -76.69 8.12 41.35
N GLU A 11 -77.48 7.77 40.34
CA GLU A 11 -76.99 7.14 39.10
C GLU A 11 -75.99 8.06 38.37
N GLY A 12 -76.28 9.37 38.29
CA GLY A 12 -75.37 10.36 37.70
C GLY A 12 -74.07 10.59 38.48
N ALA A 13 -74.10 10.49 39.82
CA ALA A 13 -72.91 10.65 40.67
C ALA A 13 -71.98 9.43 40.62
N VAL A 14 -72.52 8.23 40.42
CA VAL A 14 -71.73 7.01 40.16
C VAL A 14 -71.10 7.09 38.77
N GLU A 15 -71.89 7.45 37.75
CA GLU A 15 -71.42 7.60 36.38
C GLU A 15 -70.28 8.65 36.25
N GLY A 16 -70.37 9.75 37.01
CA GLY A 16 -69.32 10.78 37.06
C GLY A 16 -68.00 10.29 37.68
N ARG A 17 -68.05 9.47 38.75
CA ARG A 17 -66.85 8.90 39.37
C ARG A 17 -66.18 7.84 38.51
N GLU A 18 -66.97 7.03 37.79
CA GLU A 18 -66.45 6.06 36.84
C GLU A 18 -65.76 6.73 35.66
N LYS A 19 -66.38 7.77 35.08
CA LYS A 19 -65.77 8.59 34.02
C LYS A 19 -64.48 9.28 34.48
N TRP A 20 -64.42 9.77 35.72
CA TRP A 20 -63.21 10.36 36.29
C TRP A 20 -62.06 9.35 36.43
N ARG A 21 -62.35 8.16 36.97
CA ARG A 21 -61.36 7.08 37.11
C ARG A 21 -60.87 6.58 35.74
N GLN A 22 -61.77 6.45 34.77
CA GLN A 22 -61.43 6.05 33.41
C GLN A 22 -60.48 7.06 32.76
N ASN A 23 -60.78 8.37 32.85
CA ASN A 23 -59.96 9.42 32.25
C ASN A 23 -58.57 9.57 32.90
N ILE A 24 -58.48 9.39 34.22
CA ILE A 24 -57.18 9.38 34.91
C ILE A 24 -56.38 8.14 34.54
N SER A 25 -57.02 6.98 34.45
CA SER A 25 -56.34 5.75 34.05
C SER A 25 -55.77 5.85 32.64
N SER A 26 -56.53 6.38 31.66
CA SER A 26 -56.04 6.58 30.30
C SER A 26 -54.87 7.57 30.23
N LEU A 27 -54.90 8.65 31.03
CA LEU A 27 -53.80 9.61 31.08
C LEU A 27 -52.54 8.98 31.70
N SER A 28 -52.69 8.18 32.77
CA SER A 28 -51.57 7.47 33.39
C SER A 28 -50.92 6.44 32.45
N VAL A 29 -51.75 5.71 31.68
CA VAL A 29 -51.27 4.74 30.68
C VAL A 29 -50.53 5.45 29.55
N LEU A 30 -51.03 6.59 29.07
CA LEU A 30 -50.33 7.40 28.08
C LEU A 30 -48.99 7.92 28.62
N THR A 31 -48.96 8.41 29.86
CA THR A 31 -47.73 8.90 30.48
C THR A 31 -46.68 7.79 30.57
N VAL A 32 -47.06 6.58 30.97
CA VAL A 32 -46.14 5.43 31.00
C VAL A 32 -45.71 5.03 29.58
N ALA A 33 -46.63 4.99 28.61
CA ALA A 33 -46.32 4.67 27.23
C ALA A 33 -45.33 5.66 26.59
N VAL A 34 -45.45 6.95 26.91
CA VAL A 34 -44.56 8.00 26.38
C VAL A 34 -43.23 8.04 27.13
N LEU A 35 -43.22 7.96 28.47
CA LEU A 35 -42.00 8.08 29.26
C LEU A 35 -41.16 6.79 29.31
N VAL A 36 -41.79 5.62 29.19
CA VAL A 36 -41.10 4.32 29.24
C VAL A 36 -41.16 3.63 27.89
N GLY A 37 -42.34 3.58 27.26
CA GLY A 37 -42.54 2.86 26.01
C GLY A 37 -41.73 3.43 24.84
N LEU A 38 -41.77 4.76 24.61
CA LEU A 38 -41.01 5.38 23.52
C LEU A 38 -39.49 5.26 23.71
N PRO A 39 -38.89 5.55 24.89
CA PRO A 39 -37.45 5.35 25.09
C PRO A 39 -37.03 3.89 24.99
N LEU A 40 -37.83 2.96 25.52
CA LEU A 40 -37.53 1.53 25.44
C LEU A 40 -37.64 1.03 24.00
N TRP A 41 -38.64 1.47 23.24
CA TRP A 41 -38.75 1.16 21.81
C TRP A 41 -37.57 1.73 21.02
N TRP A 42 -37.18 2.98 21.28
CA TRP A 42 -36.01 3.58 20.63
C TRP A 42 -34.73 2.81 20.96
N LYS A 43 -34.53 2.45 22.24
CA LYS A 43 -33.32 1.76 22.69
C LYS A 43 -33.23 0.31 22.20
N THR A 44 -34.37 -0.38 22.07
CA THR A 44 -34.43 -1.78 21.60
C THR A 44 -34.38 -1.90 20.08
N THR A 45 -34.68 -0.82 19.35
CA THR A 45 -34.61 -0.77 17.88
C THR A 45 -33.32 -0.10 17.36
N GLU A 46 -32.51 0.46 18.26
CA GLU A 46 -31.20 1.03 17.95
C GLU A 46 -30.21 -0.08 17.59
N VAL A 47 -29.56 0.09 16.44
CA VAL A 47 -28.51 -0.82 15.98
C VAL A 47 -27.25 -0.56 16.79
N TYR A 48 -26.64 -1.60 17.37
CA TYR A 48 -25.39 -1.46 18.10
C TYR A 48 -24.26 -0.91 17.21
N ARG A 49 -23.55 0.11 17.70
CA ARG A 49 -22.46 0.79 17.01
C ARG A 49 -21.37 1.17 18.00
N SER A 50 -20.19 0.59 17.85
CA SER A 50 -19.01 1.01 18.60
C SER A 50 -18.54 2.41 18.13
N PRO A 51 -18.15 3.31 19.06
CA PRO A 51 -17.77 4.69 18.72
C PRO A 51 -16.43 4.73 17.99
N LEU A 52 -16.36 5.43 16.85
CA LEU A 52 -15.12 5.60 16.08
C LEU A 52 -14.53 7.02 16.25
N PRO A 53 -13.19 7.17 16.19
CA PRO A 53 -12.51 8.46 16.31
C PRO A 53 -12.58 9.26 14.98
N TYR A 54 -13.77 9.75 14.62
CA TYR A 54 -14.01 10.47 13.36
C TYR A 54 -13.12 11.70 13.17
N SER A 55 -12.91 12.49 14.23
CA SER A 55 -12.05 13.68 14.18
C SER A 55 -10.61 13.34 13.85
N ASP A 56 -10.10 12.25 14.42
CA ASP A 56 -8.70 11.87 14.27
C ASP A 56 -8.45 11.33 12.86
N ILE A 57 -9.38 10.54 12.33
CA ILE A 57 -9.34 10.08 10.94
C ILE A 57 -9.38 11.26 9.96
N GLN A 58 -10.23 12.27 10.20
CA GLN A 58 -10.29 13.47 9.37
C GLN A 58 -9.02 14.33 9.46
N ASN A 59 -8.40 14.43 10.63
CA ASN A 59 -7.13 15.13 10.80
C ASN A 59 -6.00 14.43 10.03
N LEU A 60 -5.96 13.09 10.03
CA LEU A 60 -5.03 12.32 9.21
C LEU A 60 -5.35 12.32 7.73
N ALA A 61 -6.62 12.53 7.35
CA ALA A 61 -6.98 12.68 5.94
C ALA A 61 -6.26 13.88 5.29
N GLY A 62 -5.90 14.91 6.07
CA GLY A 62 -5.04 16.00 5.63
C GLY A 62 -3.55 15.64 5.56
N GLN A 63 -3.12 14.53 6.18
CA GLN A 63 -1.73 14.07 6.30
C GLN A 63 -1.60 12.66 5.70
N GLN A 64 -1.78 12.54 4.38
CA GLN A 64 -1.81 11.24 3.65
C GLN A 64 -0.44 10.60 3.40
N ALA A 65 0.64 11.27 3.80
CA ALA A 65 2.01 10.81 3.72
C ALA A 65 2.77 11.30 4.96
N PRO A 66 3.85 10.61 5.37
CA PRO A 66 4.70 11.12 6.44
C PRO A 66 5.18 12.54 6.07
N PRO A 67 4.92 13.54 6.94
CA PRO A 67 5.20 14.93 6.61
C PRO A 67 6.70 15.21 6.52
N SER A 68 7.53 14.41 7.20
CA SER A 68 8.98 14.56 7.21
C SER A 68 9.67 13.20 7.24
N LEU A 69 10.61 13.00 6.31
CA LEU A 69 11.53 11.88 6.25
C LEU A 69 12.93 12.42 6.55
N VAL A 70 13.51 11.99 7.66
CA VAL A 70 14.85 12.42 8.06
C VAL A 70 15.89 11.42 7.55
N TYR A 71 16.92 11.94 6.89
CA TYR A 71 18.09 11.20 6.45
C TYR A 71 19.34 11.76 7.09
N THR A 72 20.23 10.90 7.55
CA THR A 72 21.49 11.30 8.16
C THR A 72 22.64 11.11 7.18
N ILE A 73 23.36 12.17 6.85
CA ILE A 73 24.50 12.16 5.93
C ILE A 73 25.77 12.42 6.75
N SER A 74 26.57 11.37 6.98
CA SER A 74 27.84 11.45 7.69
C SER A 74 28.96 11.69 6.69
N VAL A 75 29.70 12.79 6.82
CA VAL A 75 30.65 13.26 5.80
C VAL A 75 32.08 13.24 6.33
N LEU A 76 32.98 12.61 5.58
CA LEU A 76 34.44 12.70 5.79
C LEU A 76 35.06 13.53 4.67
N VAL A 77 35.68 14.65 5.02
CA VAL A 77 36.44 15.49 4.09
C VAL A 77 37.94 15.20 4.29
N LEU A 78 38.56 14.58 3.30
CA LEU A 78 40.01 14.33 3.26
C LEU A 78 40.70 15.62 2.81
N THR A 79 41.11 16.43 3.79
CA THR A 79 41.83 17.70 3.60
C THR A 79 42.84 17.91 4.73
N GLU A 80 43.96 18.56 4.43
CA GLU A 80 44.92 19.02 5.46
C GLU A 80 44.40 20.26 6.23
N GLU A 81 43.41 20.97 5.67
CA GLU A 81 42.87 22.21 6.22
C GLU A 81 41.49 22.00 6.89
N GLU A 82 41.45 22.02 8.22
CA GLU A 82 40.24 21.76 9.04
C GLU A 82 39.13 22.81 8.82
N THR A 83 39.52 24.07 8.54
CA THR A 83 38.59 25.17 8.21
C THR A 83 37.85 24.93 6.89
N MET A 84 38.49 24.27 5.93
CA MET A 84 37.88 23.89 4.66
C MET A 84 36.84 22.77 4.87
N ALA A 85 37.11 21.81 5.76
CA ALA A 85 36.15 20.77 6.10
C ALA A 85 34.89 21.38 6.76
N ALA A 86 35.06 22.24 7.76
CA ALA A 86 33.93 22.86 8.46
C ALA A 86 33.05 23.73 7.53
N SER A 87 33.68 24.54 6.66
CA SER A 87 32.96 25.36 5.68
C SER A 87 32.25 24.52 4.61
N PHE A 88 32.84 23.40 4.22
CA PHE A 88 32.18 22.46 3.31
C PHE A 88 30.91 21.86 3.92
N LEU A 89 30.96 21.42 5.19
CA LEU A 89 29.80 20.88 5.90
C LEU A 89 28.66 21.90 6.00
N SER A 90 28.97 23.16 6.37
CA SER A 90 27.96 24.21 6.47
C SER A 90 27.32 24.53 5.11
N ASN A 91 28.13 24.56 4.05
CA ASN A 91 27.63 24.81 2.70
C ASN A 91 26.78 23.64 2.21
N LEU A 92 27.21 22.40 2.47
CA LEU A 92 26.46 21.19 2.12
C LEU A 92 25.11 21.14 2.86
N GLN A 93 25.08 21.43 4.16
CA GLN A 93 23.83 21.51 4.93
C GLN A 93 22.88 22.59 4.40
N THR A 94 23.43 23.72 3.93
CA THR A 94 22.64 24.82 3.36
C THR A 94 22.05 24.44 2.00
N GLU A 95 22.81 23.76 1.15
CA GLU A 95 22.37 23.32 -0.17
C GLU A 95 21.44 22.08 -0.12
N LEU A 96 21.63 21.20 0.87
CA LEU A 96 20.74 20.09 1.20
C LEU A 96 19.59 20.51 2.12
N ALA A 97 19.24 21.81 2.14
CA ALA A 97 18.06 22.28 2.86
C ALA A 97 16.81 21.46 2.52
N ASN A 98 15.88 21.40 3.47
CA ASN A 98 14.67 20.60 3.39
C ASN A 98 14.03 20.65 1.99
N HIS A 99 13.96 19.49 1.36
CA HIS A 99 13.44 19.36 0.02
C HIS A 99 12.05 18.76 0.06
N THR A 100 11.07 19.49 -0.44
CA THR A 100 9.68 19.06 -0.40
C THR A 100 9.23 18.51 -1.76
N VAL A 101 8.86 17.24 -1.78
CA VAL A 101 8.26 16.60 -2.96
C VAL A 101 6.74 16.72 -2.84
N ARG A 102 6.10 17.34 -3.84
CA ARG A 102 4.65 17.56 -3.87
C ARG A 102 3.99 16.83 -5.03
N ALA A 103 2.88 16.18 -4.71
CA ALA A 103 2.00 15.55 -5.68
C ALA A 103 0.55 15.88 -5.30
N GLY A 104 -0.09 16.81 -6.02
CA GLY A 104 -1.42 17.33 -5.65
C GLY A 104 -1.44 17.96 -4.25
N GLU A 105 -2.30 17.45 -3.36
CA GLU A 105 -2.43 17.89 -1.95
C GLU A 105 -1.51 17.10 -0.99
N ALA A 106 -0.67 16.19 -1.51
CA ALA A 106 0.24 15.38 -0.70
C ALA A 106 1.63 15.98 -0.79
N GLU A 107 2.29 16.00 0.35
CA GLU A 107 3.58 16.61 0.55
C GLU A 107 4.41 15.69 1.43
N VAL A 108 5.64 15.41 1.00
CA VAL A 108 6.66 14.74 1.80
C VAL A 108 7.88 15.65 1.83
N THR A 109 8.31 16.02 3.03
CA THR A 109 9.55 16.78 3.20
C THR A 109 10.71 15.84 3.49
N LEU A 110 11.77 15.91 2.68
CA LEU A 110 13.04 15.23 2.90
C LEU A 110 13.94 16.18 3.70
N ALA A 111 14.27 15.81 4.92
CA ALA A 111 15.16 16.56 5.80
C ALA A 111 16.52 15.86 5.88
N PHE A 112 17.59 16.56 5.52
CA PHE A 112 18.95 16.01 5.52
C PHE A 112 19.72 16.57 6.71
N LEU A 113 20.19 15.69 7.59
CA LEU A 113 21.05 16.01 8.72
C LEU A 113 22.50 15.70 8.34
N VAL A 114 23.31 16.74 8.10
CA VAL A 114 24.72 16.60 7.75
C VAL A 114 25.57 16.65 9.02
N GLN A 115 26.39 15.64 9.24
CA GLN A 115 27.29 15.53 10.39
C GLN A 115 28.67 15.04 9.97
N PRO A 116 29.75 15.33 10.73
CA PRO A 116 31.06 14.76 10.46
C PRO A 116 31.05 13.24 10.67
N LEU A 117 31.74 12.50 9.80
CA LEU A 117 31.95 11.07 9.97
C LEU A 117 33.18 10.85 10.86
N GLU A 118 32.95 10.37 12.09
CA GLU A 118 34.01 10.06 13.04
C GLU A 118 34.61 8.67 12.73
N LEU A 119 35.91 8.63 12.39
CA LEU A 119 36.68 7.42 12.15
C LEU A 119 38.01 7.48 12.90
N ASP A 120 38.54 6.31 13.27
CA ASP A 120 39.88 6.21 13.84
C ASP A 120 40.94 6.69 12.84
N ALA A 121 42.00 7.34 13.35
CA ALA A 121 43.08 7.88 12.52
C ALA A 121 43.72 6.83 11.60
N GLU A 122 43.85 5.59 12.08
CA GLU A 122 44.37 4.46 11.29
C GLU A 122 43.46 4.10 10.11
N VAL A 123 42.14 4.21 10.29
CA VAL A 123 41.16 3.95 9.22
C VAL A 123 41.18 5.08 8.20
N ILE A 124 41.30 6.33 8.65
CA ILE A 124 41.41 7.50 7.77
C ILE A 124 42.66 7.38 6.88
N GLU A 125 43.79 6.94 7.44
CA GLU A 125 45.02 6.71 6.66
C GLU A 125 44.83 5.62 5.60
N LYS A 126 44.24 4.47 5.96
CA LYS A 126 43.92 3.39 5.01
C LYS A 126 42.93 3.83 3.92
N VAL A 127 41.93 4.63 4.28
CA VAL A 127 40.98 5.22 3.30
C VAL A 127 41.72 6.15 2.36
N ASN A 128 42.60 7.02 2.88
CA ASN A 128 43.39 7.94 2.07
C ASN A 128 44.37 7.19 1.12
N GLU A 129 44.99 6.12 1.59
CA GLU A 129 45.84 5.22 0.78
C GLU A 129 45.02 4.51 -0.32
N ALA A 130 43.85 3.97 0.03
CA ALA A 130 42.96 3.30 -0.94
C ALA A 130 42.48 4.26 -2.04
N VAL A 131 42.17 5.51 -1.66
CA VAL A 131 41.78 6.58 -2.59
C VAL A 131 42.95 7.01 -3.48
N SER A 132 44.15 7.14 -2.90
CA SER A 132 45.36 7.64 -3.58
C SER A 132 46.00 6.61 -4.51
N SER A 133 46.05 5.34 -4.11
CA SER A 133 46.75 4.25 -4.82
C SER A 133 46.04 3.80 -6.10
N ALA A 134 44.72 3.99 -6.20
CA ALA A 134 43.94 3.33 -7.23
C ALA A 134 43.35 4.25 -8.31
N GLY A 135 43.63 5.56 -8.32
CA GLY A 135 43.01 6.47 -9.30
C GLY A 135 41.47 6.36 -9.35
N GLY A 136 40.85 5.93 -8.24
CA GLY A 136 39.41 5.66 -8.13
C GLY A 136 38.92 4.25 -8.50
N THR A 137 39.76 3.20 -8.55
CA THR A 137 39.31 1.78 -8.72
C THR A 137 39.48 0.91 -7.47
N GLY A 138 40.04 1.44 -6.37
CA GLY A 138 40.23 0.76 -5.07
C GLY A 138 38.95 0.66 -4.23
N VAL A 139 37.82 0.84 -4.90
CA VAL A 139 36.44 0.91 -4.39
C VAL A 139 36.04 -0.31 -3.54
N PRO A 140 36.47 -1.57 -3.85
CA PRO A 140 36.13 -2.73 -3.01
C PRO A 140 36.71 -2.68 -1.59
N ALA A 141 37.83 -1.98 -1.39
CA ALA A 141 38.45 -1.87 -0.07
C ALA A 141 37.64 -0.94 0.86
N LEU A 142 36.99 0.09 0.33
CA LEU A 142 36.25 1.09 1.11
C LEU A 142 35.04 0.48 1.83
N THR A 143 34.35 -0.46 1.20
CA THR A 143 33.23 -1.19 1.82
C THR A 143 33.66 -1.98 3.07
N THR A 144 34.91 -2.44 3.13
CA THR A 144 35.43 -3.17 4.31
C THR A 144 35.92 -2.21 5.40
N LEU A 145 36.27 -0.97 5.03
CA LEU A 145 36.85 0.03 5.94
C LEU A 145 35.80 0.91 6.61
N LEU A 146 34.65 1.13 5.95
CA LEU A 146 33.56 1.93 6.49
C LEU A 146 32.65 1.10 7.41
N PRO A 147 32.10 1.71 8.47
CA PRO A 147 31.10 1.05 9.29
C PRO A 147 29.83 0.79 8.47
N ALA A 148 29.16 -0.33 8.75
CA ALA A 148 27.86 -0.62 8.16
C ALA A 148 26.84 0.44 8.60
N SER A 149 26.24 1.15 7.65
CA SER A 149 25.23 2.17 7.93
C SER A 149 23.85 1.55 8.00
N ALA A 150 23.05 1.97 8.98
CA ALA A 150 21.64 1.62 9.08
C ALA A 150 20.81 2.28 7.95
N PRO A 151 19.62 1.76 7.61
CA PRO A 151 18.74 2.38 6.62
C PRO A 151 18.41 3.83 6.94
N GLY A 152 18.55 4.71 5.95
CA GLY A 152 18.40 6.16 6.11
C GLY A 152 19.68 6.89 6.58
N HIS A 153 20.76 6.17 6.88
CA HIS A 153 22.07 6.73 7.19
C HIS A 153 23.04 6.48 6.05
N TYR A 154 23.68 7.55 5.55
CA TYR A 154 24.58 7.50 4.41
C TYR A 154 25.94 8.09 4.75
N SER A 155 26.99 7.50 4.20
CA SER A 155 28.37 7.93 4.39
C SER A 155 28.92 8.59 3.13
N LEU A 156 29.39 9.82 3.22
CA LEU A 156 29.93 10.59 2.11
C LEU A 156 31.42 10.84 2.30
N LEU A 157 32.24 10.30 1.41
CA LEU A 157 33.69 10.49 1.38
C LEU A 157 34.06 11.52 0.34
N ILE A 158 34.80 12.55 0.73
CA ILE A 158 35.18 13.65 -0.16
C ILE A 158 36.68 13.80 -0.16
N ALA A 159 37.30 13.60 -1.32
CA ALA A 159 38.70 13.90 -1.55
C ALA A 159 38.83 15.21 -2.31
N VAL A 160 39.48 16.20 -1.69
CA VAL A 160 39.75 17.49 -2.31
C VAL A 160 41.13 17.44 -2.94
N GLY A 161 41.16 17.42 -4.27
CA GLY A 161 42.40 17.38 -5.04
C GLY A 161 42.88 18.79 -5.44
N ASP A 162 44.18 19.03 -5.31
CA ASP A 162 44.83 20.30 -5.70
C ASP A 162 45.07 20.41 -7.23
N LYS A 163 44.89 19.31 -7.96
CA LYS A 163 45.06 19.24 -9.42
C LYS A 163 43.71 19.17 -10.13
N PRO A 164 43.54 19.85 -11.28
CA PRO A 164 42.31 19.80 -12.07
C PRO A 164 42.17 18.42 -12.74
N ARG A 165 41.68 17.44 -11.98
CA ARG A 165 41.14 16.20 -12.51
C ARG A 165 39.65 16.39 -12.74
N PRO A 166 39.05 15.75 -13.77
CA PRO A 166 37.61 15.72 -13.90
C PRO A 166 37.01 15.17 -12.62
N SER A 167 35.95 15.81 -12.14
CA SER A 167 35.22 15.33 -10.99
C SER A 167 34.67 13.94 -11.26
N ARG A 168 34.80 13.07 -10.26
CA ARG A 168 34.36 11.68 -10.36
C ARG A 168 33.57 11.35 -9.12
N VAL A 169 32.36 10.86 -9.34
CA VAL A 169 31.44 10.42 -8.29
C VAL A 169 31.33 8.91 -8.41
N ILE A 170 31.56 8.20 -7.32
CA ILE A 170 31.40 6.75 -7.23
C ILE A 170 30.37 6.49 -6.15
N ILE A 171 29.28 5.81 -6.49
CA ILE A 171 28.27 5.39 -5.52
C ILE A 171 28.50 3.90 -5.28
N GLY A 172 28.76 3.55 -4.03
CA GLY A 172 29.03 2.18 -3.61
C GLY A 172 27.79 1.29 -3.70
N ALA A 173 28.02 -0.01 -3.58
CA ALA A 173 26.94 -0.98 -3.45
C ALA A 173 26.19 -0.84 -2.10
N GLU A 174 26.89 -0.36 -1.09
CA GLU A 174 26.38 -0.06 0.25
C GLU A 174 25.90 1.41 0.34
N ARG A 175 25.52 1.88 1.54
CA ARG A 175 25.05 3.26 1.81
C ARG A 175 26.18 4.29 1.85
N TRP A 176 27.08 4.29 0.88
CA TRP A 176 28.16 5.27 0.80
C TRP A 176 28.44 5.78 -0.61
N ALA A 177 28.96 7.00 -0.69
CA ALA A 177 29.42 7.60 -1.93
C ALA A 177 30.79 8.24 -1.75
N PHE A 178 31.63 8.15 -2.78
CA PHE A 178 32.93 8.78 -2.87
C PHE A 178 32.94 9.84 -3.96
N ILE A 179 33.44 11.02 -3.62
CA ILE A 179 33.50 12.16 -4.52
C ILE A 179 34.93 12.68 -4.55
N HIS A 180 35.52 12.65 -5.73
CA HIS A 180 36.75 13.38 -6.01
C HIS A 180 36.38 14.69 -6.67
N THR A 181 36.58 15.80 -5.97
CA THR A 181 36.23 17.14 -6.48
C THR A 181 37.40 18.12 -6.33
N THR A 182 37.35 19.19 -7.11
CA THR A 182 38.25 20.34 -6.95
C THR A 182 37.72 21.25 -5.83
N ILE A 183 38.60 22.01 -5.18
CA ILE A 183 38.28 22.91 -4.07
C ILE A 183 37.00 23.72 -4.34
N GLY A 184 35.98 23.54 -3.50
CA GLY A 184 34.80 24.41 -3.43
C GLY A 184 33.52 24.00 -4.18
N SER A 185 33.48 22.88 -4.92
CA SER A 185 32.25 22.44 -5.61
C SER A 185 31.38 21.55 -4.73
N VAL A 186 30.34 22.12 -4.11
CA VAL A 186 29.35 21.38 -3.29
C VAL A 186 28.26 20.73 -4.15
N GLN A 187 28.06 21.22 -5.39
CA GLN A 187 26.95 20.81 -6.25
C GLN A 187 27.00 19.32 -6.65
N GLU A 188 28.21 18.77 -6.82
CA GLU A 188 28.41 17.35 -7.15
C GLU A 188 28.02 16.46 -5.97
N ALA A 189 28.35 16.88 -4.74
CA ALA A 189 27.93 16.22 -3.52
C ALA A 189 26.41 16.24 -3.34
N VAL A 190 25.78 17.39 -3.57
CA VAL A 190 24.32 17.52 -3.53
C VAL A 190 23.65 16.60 -4.54
N THR A 191 24.18 16.56 -5.77
CA THR A 191 23.61 15.72 -6.84
C THR A 191 23.77 14.23 -6.54
N ALA A 192 24.92 13.82 -6.00
CA ALA A 192 25.18 12.44 -5.59
C ALA A 192 24.28 12.01 -4.41
N VAL A 193 24.11 12.87 -3.41
CA VAL A 193 23.21 12.59 -2.28
C VAL A 193 21.77 12.49 -2.76
N LYS A 194 21.29 13.43 -3.59
CA LYS A 194 19.92 13.36 -4.11
C LYS A 194 19.67 12.09 -4.93
N SER A 195 20.59 11.70 -5.82
CA SER A 195 20.43 10.50 -6.63
C SER A 195 20.48 9.19 -5.83
N MET A 196 21.25 9.16 -4.73
CA MET A 196 21.33 8.00 -3.83
C MET A 196 20.15 7.92 -2.87
N VAL A 197 19.66 9.05 -2.36
CA VAL A 197 18.66 9.08 -1.28
C VAL A 197 17.22 9.02 -1.80
N VAL A 198 16.88 9.75 -2.87
CA VAL A 198 15.51 9.77 -3.41
C VAL A 198 15.47 9.92 -4.92
N ASP A 199 14.77 8.99 -5.57
CA ASP A 199 14.22 9.21 -6.90
C ASP A 199 12.91 10.02 -6.78
N GLU A 200 12.99 11.34 -7.01
CA GLU A 200 11.87 12.26 -6.86
C GLU A 200 10.71 11.90 -7.79
N HIS A 201 11.00 11.39 -8.99
CA HIS A 201 9.98 10.96 -9.94
C HIS A 201 9.23 9.74 -9.39
N GLN A 202 9.98 8.75 -8.86
CA GLN A 202 9.41 7.57 -8.24
C GLN A 202 8.55 7.92 -7.02
N LEU A 203 9.05 8.82 -6.16
CA LEU A 203 8.32 9.22 -4.96
C LEU A 203 7.04 9.98 -5.30
N LYS A 204 7.09 10.86 -6.30
CA LYS A 204 5.93 11.65 -6.73
C LYS A 204 4.80 10.77 -7.26
N TRP A 205 5.08 9.79 -8.13
CA TRP A 205 3.99 8.94 -8.63
C TRP A 205 3.37 8.09 -7.53
N ARG A 206 4.15 7.63 -6.53
CA ARG A 206 3.62 6.85 -5.39
C ARG A 206 2.63 7.66 -4.57
N LEU A 207 2.89 8.95 -4.41
CA LEU A 207 1.98 9.90 -3.78
C LEU A 207 0.70 10.13 -4.60
N GLU A 208 0.76 9.99 -5.93
CA GLU A 208 -0.41 10.15 -6.82
C GLU A 208 -1.25 8.87 -6.97
N ASP A 209 -0.63 7.69 -7.10
CA ASP A 209 -1.35 6.42 -7.29
C ASP A 209 -2.10 6.00 -6.01
N GLY A 210 -1.53 6.29 -4.84
CA GLY A 210 -2.15 6.05 -3.54
C GLY A 210 -3.51 6.75 -3.35
N ARG A 211 -3.85 7.73 -4.21
CA ARG A 211 -5.14 8.46 -4.20
C ARG A 211 -6.19 7.89 -5.14
N GLY A 212 -5.90 6.83 -5.89
CA GLY A 212 -6.81 6.30 -6.92
C GLY A 212 -7.07 7.23 -8.12
N LYS A 213 -6.50 8.44 -8.12
CA LYS A 213 -6.56 9.42 -9.23
C LYS A 213 -5.68 9.07 -10.42
N GLY A 214 -4.75 8.11 -10.26
CA GLY A 214 -3.98 7.54 -11.37
C GLY A 214 -4.84 6.96 -12.51
N ARG A 215 -6.16 6.77 -12.29
CA ARG A 215 -7.09 6.25 -13.31
C ARG A 215 -7.77 7.31 -14.18
N SER A 216 -7.82 8.60 -13.83
CA SER A 216 -8.78 9.53 -14.47
C SER A 216 -8.25 10.79 -15.16
N GLN A 217 -6.94 11.07 -15.20
CA GLN A 217 -6.42 12.20 -15.99
C GLN A 217 -5.16 11.87 -16.77
N GLY A 218 -5.18 12.16 -18.07
CA GLY A 218 -4.00 12.25 -18.92
C GLY A 218 -3.60 10.96 -19.64
N ARG A 219 -4.06 10.81 -20.88
CA ARG A 219 -3.50 9.90 -21.90
C ARG A 219 -2.18 10.45 -22.47
N GLY A 220 -1.37 11.09 -21.62
CA GLY A 220 0.02 11.45 -21.91
C GLY A 220 0.89 10.24 -21.65
N SER A 221 2.05 10.15 -22.31
CA SER A 221 3.01 9.05 -22.22
C SER A 221 3.32 8.69 -20.77
N ARG A 222 2.55 7.78 -20.17
CA ARG A 222 2.91 7.13 -18.91
C ARG A 222 4.22 6.43 -19.15
N ASP A 223 5.20 6.66 -18.29
CA ASP A 223 6.46 5.95 -18.43
C ASP A 223 6.15 4.47 -18.24
N THR A 224 6.62 3.66 -19.20
CA THR A 224 6.34 2.22 -19.24
C THR A 224 6.81 1.53 -17.96
N GLU A 225 7.67 2.20 -17.18
CA GLU A 225 8.23 1.79 -15.90
C GLU A 225 7.25 1.96 -14.73
N GLU A 226 6.42 3.00 -14.73
CA GLU A 226 5.43 3.29 -13.68
C GLU A 226 4.29 2.26 -13.70
N MET A 227 3.85 1.86 -14.89
CA MET A 227 2.78 0.87 -15.05
C MET A 227 3.20 -0.54 -14.61
N ARG A 228 4.51 -0.82 -14.48
CA ARG A 228 5.03 -2.17 -14.18
C ARG A 228 4.87 -2.58 -12.73
N GLN A 229 4.94 -1.62 -11.82
CA GLN A 229 5.15 -1.92 -10.41
C GLN A 229 3.91 -2.49 -9.74
N VAL A 230 4.11 -3.49 -8.89
CA VAL A 230 3.05 -4.12 -8.11
C VAL A 230 2.78 -3.30 -6.86
N ARG A 231 1.51 -3.25 -6.46
CA ARG A 231 1.10 -2.49 -5.27
C ARG A 231 1.59 -3.11 -3.98
N ALA A 232 1.80 -2.28 -2.96
CA ALA A 232 2.18 -2.72 -1.63
C ALA A 232 1.14 -3.72 -1.10
N ALA A 233 1.63 -4.85 -0.60
CA ALA A 233 0.81 -5.90 -0.02
C ALA A 233 1.58 -6.55 1.12
N GLN A 234 0.86 -7.20 2.03
CA GLN A 234 1.47 -7.95 3.13
C GLN A 234 2.36 -9.10 2.63
N GLY A 235 2.02 -9.64 1.46
CA GLY A 235 2.79 -10.70 0.82
C GLY A 235 2.47 -10.86 -0.65
N TYR A 236 3.33 -11.59 -1.35
CA TYR A 236 3.16 -11.95 -2.76
C TYR A 236 3.34 -13.45 -2.94
N GLN A 237 2.54 -14.02 -3.81
CA GLN A 237 2.71 -15.40 -4.24
C GLN A 237 3.51 -15.45 -5.55
N VAL A 238 4.70 -16.02 -5.54
CA VAL A 238 5.54 -16.20 -6.73
C VAL A 238 5.26 -17.57 -7.34
N CYS A 239 4.72 -17.58 -8.55
CA CYS A 239 4.33 -18.79 -9.28
C CYS A 239 5.32 -19.04 -10.43
N LEU A 240 6.17 -20.06 -10.30
CA LEU A 240 7.12 -20.49 -11.33
C LEU A 240 6.46 -21.56 -12.20
N THR A 241 6.28 -21.30 -13.49
CA THR A 241 5.55 -22.19 -14.41
C THR A 241 6.40 -22.59 -15.60
N LEU A 242 6.63 -23.89 -15.78
CA LEU A 242 7.20 -24.43 -17.02
C LEU A 242 6.06 -24.76 -17.99
N VAL A 243 6.13 -24.22 -19.21
CA VAL A 243 5.16 -24.50 -20.27
C VAL A 243 5.85 -25.30 -21.37
N ALA A 244 5.48 -26.56 -21.48
CA ALA A 244 5.89 -27.49 -22.53
C ALA A 244 4.70 -27.75 -23.47
N PRO A 245 4.62 -27.04 -24.62
CA PRO A 245 3.42 -27.04 -25.45
C PRO A 245 3.19 -28.35 -26.24
N ASP A 246 4.24 -29.10 -26.59
CA ASP A 246 4.17 -30.25 -27.51
C ASP A 246 4.57 -31.58 -26.84
N SER A 247 3.87 -32.67 -27.17
CA SER A 247 4.24 -34.08 -26.88
C SER A 247 5.56 -34.52 -27.50
N SER A 248 5.96 -33.91 -28.61
CA SER A 248 7.18 -34.29 -29.35
C SER A 248 8.46 -33.84 -28.67
N LEU A 249 8.35 -32.93 -27.68
CA LEU A 249 9.46 -32.51 -26.85
C LEU A 249 9.90 -33.68 -25.96
N ALA A 250 11.20 -33.95 -25.98
CA ALA A 250 11.89 -34.75 -24.98
C ALA A 250 11.53 -34.30 -23.55
N THR A 251 11.66 -35.19 -22.56
CA THR A 251 11.37 -34.85 -21.16
C THR A 251 12.18 -33.61 -20.78
N VAL A 252 11.47 -32.54 -20.40
CA VAL A 252 12.11 -31.27 -20.04
C VAL A 252 12.42 -31.31 -18.56
N ASP A 253 13.71 -31.41 -18.23
CA ASP A 253 14.18 -31.14 -16.89
C ASP A 253 14.62 -29.68 -16.78
N TRP A 254 14.20 -29.04 -15.71
CA TRP A 254 14.54 -27.67 -15.39
C TRP A 254 15.13 -27.55 -13.99
N ASN A 255 15.18 -28.61 -13.17
CA ASN A 255 15.75 -28.59 -11.83
C ASN A 255 15.42 -27.30 -11.03
N ILE A 256 14.12 -27.02 -10.90
CA ILE A 256 13.61 -25.75 -10.37
C ILE A 256 13.98 -25.51 -8.90
N GLU A 257 14.11 -26.58 -8.12
CA GLU A 257 14.43 -26.53 -6.68
C GLU A 257 15.84 -25.97 -6.47
N ASP A 258 16.85 -26.55 -7.13
CA ASP A 258 18.24 -26.08 -7.04
C ASP A 258 18.39 -24.64 -7.56
N ALA A 259 17.71 -24.30 -8.67
CA ALA A 259 17.73 -22.94 -9.21
C ALA A 259 17.07 -21.91 -8.26
N THR A 260 16.02 -22.32 -7.57
CA THR A 260 15.31 -21.47 -6.58
C THR A 260 16.22 -21.22 -5.38
N ASP A 261 16.82 -22.27 -4.82
CA ASP A 261 17.66 -22.19 -3.63
C ASP A 261 18.95 -21.40 -3.88
N ARG A 262 19.56 -21.54 -5.06
CA ARG A 262 20.83 -20.86 -5.38
C ARG A 262 20.69 -19.41 -5.80
N VAL A 263 19.59 -19.03 -6.46
CA VAL A 263 19.48 -17.71 -7.12
C VAL A 263 18.32 -16.88 -6.56
N LEU A 264 17.12 -17.47 -6.42
CA LEU A 264 15.93 -16.71 -6.01
C LEU A 264 15.87 -16.51 -4.49
N MET A 265 16.11 -17.57 -3.71
CA MET A 265 16.04 -17.52 -2.25
C MET A 265 17.03 -16.53 -1.63
N PRO A 266 18.29 -16.38 -2.09
CA PRO A 266 19.19 -15.35 -1.57
C PRO A 266 18.65 -13.93 -1.75
N PHE A 267 17.93 -13.67 -2.84
CA PHE A 267 17.29 -12.38 -3.08
C PHE A 267 16.07 -12.17 -2.16
N LEU A 268 15.19 -13.17 -2.04
CA LEU A 268 13.98 -13.07 -1.23
C LEU A 268 14.24 -13.05 0.29
N ASN A 269 15.24 -13.82 0.74
CA ASN A 269 15.66 -13.89 2.14
C ASN A 269 16.56 -12.72 2.55
N HIS A 270 16.93 -11.85 1.62
CA HIS A 270 17.65 -10.64 1.97
C HIS A 270 16.85 -9.87 3.03
N PRO A 271 17.44 -9.48 4.17
CA PRO A 271 16.68 -8.95 5.31
C PRO A 271 15.87 -7.71 4.95
N GLY A 272 16.38 -6.90 4.02
CA GLY A 272 15.64 -5.79 3.45
C GLY A 272 14.39 -6.19 2.68
N ILE A 273 14.49 -7.17 1.78
CA ILE A 273 13.39 -7.63 0.93
C ILE A 273 12.34 -8.37 1.75
N ALA A 274 12.78 -9.25 2.64
CA ALA A 274 11.90 -10.01 3.54
C ALA A 274 11.05 -9.09 4.44
N ARG A 275 11.51 -7.86 4.71
CA ARG A 275 10.73 -6.86 5.46
C ARG A 275 9.70 -6.12 4.60
N LEU A 276 9.91 -6.02 3.29
CA LEU A 276 8.97 -5.34 2.40
C LEU A 276 7.66 -6.12 2.23
N ALA A 277 7.75 -7.45 2.17
CA ALA A 277 6.60 -8.35 2.01
C ALA A 277 6.99 -9.80 2.29
N ASN A 278 6.01 -10.62 2.66
CA ASN A 278 6.18 -12.07 2.75
C ASN A 278 6.05 -12.71 1.37
N PHE A 279 7.01 -13.55 0.98
CA PHE A 279 6.99 -14.24 -0.32
C PHE A 279 6.71 -15.73 -0.14
N THR A 280 5.70 -16.23 -0.86
CA THR A 280 5.42 -17.68 -0.93
C THR A 280 5.70 -18.18 -2.34
N ILE A 281 6.52 -19.22 -2.49
CA ILE A 281 6.91 -19.74 -3.79
C ILE A 281 6.10 -21.00 -4.09
N SER A 282 5.61 -21.11 -5.33
CA SER A 282 4.98 -22.30 -5.86
C SER A 282 5.51 -22.59 -7.27
N SER A 283 5.68 -23.85 -7.60
CA SER A 283 6.12 -24.29 -8.92
C SER A 283 5.09 -25.22 -9.56
N GLN A 284 4.89 -25.09 -10.87
CA GLN A 284 3.98 -25.95 -11.63
C GLN A 284 4.50 -26.20 -13.05
N VAL A 285 4.05 -27.29 -13.66
CA VAL A 285 4.42 -27.67 -15.03
C VAL A 285 3.16 -27.91 -15.84
N PHE A 286 3.06 -27.24 -16.99
CA PHE A 286 1.97 -27.38 -17.94
C PHE A 286 2.46 -28.09 -19.19
N HIS A 287 1.93 -29.29 -19.41
CA HIS A 287 2.06 -30.02 -20.65
C HIS A 287 0.85 -29.74 -21.56
N TYR A 288 1.02 -29.93 -22.87
CA TYR A 288 -0.08 -29.88 -23.83
C TYR A 288 -0.86 -28.55 -23.80
N THR A 289 -0.12 -27.45 -23.90
CA THR A 289 -0.71 -26.11 -23.91
C THR A 289 -0.77 -25.57 -25.33
N ASP A 290 -1.99 -25.41 -25.84
CA ASP A 290 -2.26 -24.76 -27.13
C ASP A 290 -1.97 -23.27 -27.03
N LEU A 291 -0.70 -22.91 -27.29
CA LEU A 291 -0.28 -21.52 -27.32
C LEU A 291 -0.70 -20.90 -28.66
N LYS A 292 -1.62 -19.94 -28.59
CA LYS A 292 -2.13 -19.22 -29.76
C LYS A 292 -1.10 -18.19 -30.25
N PHE A 293 -0.05 -18.62 -30.94
CA PHE A 293 0.88 -17.72 -31.63
C PHE A 293 1.16 -18.17 -33.07
N SER A 294 1.36 -17.19 -33.95
CA SER A 294 1.75 -17.41 -35.35
C SER A 294 3.17 -16.87 -35.56
N PRO A 295 4.21 -17.73 -35.44
CA PRO A 295 5.59 -17.29 -35.56
C PRO A 295 5.91 -16.88 -37.00
N GLN A 296 6.63 -15.78 -37.17
CA GLN A 296 7.08 -15.29 -38.47
C GLN A 296 8.55 -15.65 -38.68
N ARG A 297 8.92 -16.05 -39.91
CA ARG A 297 10.30 -16.42 -40.21
C ARG A 297 11.17 -15.17 -40.42
N SER A 298 12.29 -15.09 -39.73
CA SER A 298 13.29 -14.02 -39.93
C SER A 298 14.13 -14.28 -41.19
N LYS A 299 14.64 -13.20 -41.81
CA LYS A 299 15.56 -13.28 -42.96
C LYS A 299 16.92 -13.91 -42.61
N SER A 300 17.28 -13.92 -41.33
CA SER A 300 18.55 -14.42 -40.79
C SER A 300 18.54 -15.91 -40.41
N GLY A 301 17.44 -16.62 -40.65
CA GLY A 301 17.16 -17.90 -39.99
C GLY A 301 16.63 -17.68 -38.57
N GLY A 302 15.66 -18.50 -38.17
CA GLY A 302 14.92 -18.37 -36.90
C GLY A 302 13.52 -17.78 -37.05
N TYR A 303 12.76 -17.84 -35.96
CA TYR A 303 11.37 -17.44 -35.88
C TYR A 303 11.21 -16.30 -34.87
N TYR A 304 10.29 -15.38 -35.16
CA TYR A 304 9.96 -14.30 -34.23
C TYR A 304 8.46 -14.11 -34.05
N VAL A 305 8.09 -13.68 -32.85
CA VAL A 305 6.73 -13.27 -32.49
C VAL A 305 6.73 -11.77 -32.26
N SER A 306 5.74 -11.08 -32.81
CA SER A 306 5.56 -9.65 -32.55
C SER A 306 5.08 -9.45 -31.12
N SER A 307 5.59 -8.41 -30.44
CA SER A 307 5.08 -7.99 -29.12
C SER A 307 3.55 -7.81 -29.09
N THR A 308 2.94 -7.40 -30.21
CA THR A 308 1.48 -7.24 -30.36
C THR A 308 0.68 -8.56 -30.31
N SER A 309 1.33 -9.70 -30.52
CA SER A 309 0.70 -11.05 -30.49
C SER A 309 0.90 -11.80 -29.17
N LEU A 310 1.54 -11.18 -28.17
CA LEU A 310 1.76 -11.78 -26.85
C LEU A 310 0.52 -11.81 -25.94
N PRO A 311 -0.42 -10.85 -25.95
CA PRO A 311 -1.58 -10.89 -25.04
C PRO A 311 -2.46 -12.15 -25.17
N PRO A 312 -2.79 -12.66 -26.38
CA PRO A 312 -3.53 -13.92 -26.53
C PRO A 312 -2.80 -15.15 -25.99
N MET A 313 -1.46 -15.12 -25.96
CA MET A 313 -0.65 -16.18 -25.37
C MET A 313 -0.78 -16.18 -23.85
N ILE A 314 -0.66 -15.00 -23.24
CA ILE A 314 -0.83 -14.84 -21.78
C ILE A 314 -2.21 -15.32 -21.35
N SER A 315 -3.27 -14.91 -22.04
CA SER A 315 -4.64 -15.30 -21.68
C SER A 315 -4.88 -16.81 -21.80
N SER A 316 -4.23 -17.48 -22.76
CA SER A 316 -4.32 -18.93 -22.91
C SER A 316 -3.67 -19.66 -21.73
N VAL A 317 -2.53 -19.15 -21.23
CA VAL A 317 -1.88 -19.72 -20.03
C VAL A 317 -2.64 -19.33 -18.76
N GLU A 318 -3.11 -18.09 -18.64
CA GLU A 318 -3.87 -17.57 -17.51
C GLU A 318 -5.15 -18.37 -17.26
N SER A 319 -5.86 -18.77 -18.31
CA SER A 319 -7.04 -19.65 -18.19
C SER A 319 -6.75 -21.01 -17.57
N LYS A 320 -5.48 -21.45 -17.62
CA LYS A 320 -5.00 -22.72 -17.05
C LYS A 320 -4.23 -22.55 -15.74
N LEU A 321 -3.81 -21.32 -15.39
CA LEU A 321 -3.24 -21.03 -14.08
C LEU A 321 -4.30 -21.38 -13.04
N GLY A 322 -4.02 -22.39 -12.20
CA GLY A 322 -4.95 -22.81 -11.16
C GLY A 322 -5.28 -21.62 -10.25
N SER A 323 -6.53 -21.53 -9.81
CA SER A 323 -6.89 -20.65 -8.69
C SER A 323 -6.23 -21.20 -7.44
N LEU A 324 -4.99 -20.78 -7.20
CA LEU A 324 -4.34 -20.98 -5.92
C LEU A 324 -5.20 -20.19 -4.90
N VAL A 325 -5.68 -20.89 -3.87
CA VAL A 325 -6.58 -20.36 -2.83
C VAL A 325 -5.78 -19.43 -1.92
N SER A 326 -5.38 -18.28 -2.46
CA SER A 326 -4.61 -17.27 -1.75
C SER A 326 -5.27 -15.92 -1.97
N GLN A 327 -5.37 -15.14 -0.89
CA GLN A 327 -5.81 -13.74 -0.93
C GLN A 327 -4.65 -12.81 -1.31
N LEU A 328 -3.42 -13.33 -1.42
CA LEU A 328 -2.24 -12.56 -1.79
C LEU A 328 -2.17 -12.34 -3.31
N PRO A 329 -1.69 -11.17 -3.78
CA PRO A 329 -1.41 -10.95 -5.19
C PRO A 329 -0.40 -11.96 -5.73
N SER A 330 -0.69 -12.55 -6.89
CA SER A 330 0.17 -13.54 -7.57
C SER A 330 1.09 -12.89 -8.62
N LEU A 331 2.36 -13.24 -8.60
CA LEU A 331 3.38 -12.89 -9.60
C LEU A 331 3.78 -14.13 -10.39
N ASN A 332 3.52 -14.11 -11.70
CA ASN A 332 3.63 -15.29 -12.56
C ASN A 332 4.90 -15.25 -13.42
N PHE A 333 5.80 -16.20 -13.22
CA PHE A 333 7.04 -16.33 -13.97
C PHE A 333 7.04 -17.59 -14.82
N LEU A 334 7.04 -17.42 -16.14
CA LEU A 334 6.83 -18.50 -17.09
C LEU A 334 8.10 -18.79 -17.88
N VAL A 335 8.46 -20.07 -17.95
CA VAL A 335 9.46 -20.58 -18.87
C VAL A 335 8.72 -21.27 -20.01
N LEU A 336 8.74 -20.66 -21.19
CA LEU A 336 8.15 -21.21 -22.39
C LEU A 336 9.22 -21.97 -23.19
N VAL A 337 9.07 -23.27 -23.32
CA VAL A 337 9.93 -24.07 -24.21
C VAL A 337 9.41 -23.93 -25.63
N ALA A 338 10.24 -23.38 -26.52
CA ALA A 338 9.90 -23.24 -27.93
C ALA A 338 9.91 -24.63 -28.61
N PRO A 339 8.93 -24.93 -29.48
CA PRO A 339 8.95 -26.16 -30.28
C PRO A 339 10.22 -26.24 -31.14
N PRO A 340 10.81 -27.43 -31.35
CA PRO A 340 12.03 -27.58 -32.16
C PRO A 340 11.85 -27.08 -33.59
N THR A 341 10.65 -27.28 -34.15
CA THR A 341 10.23 -26.82 -35.48
C THR A 341 10.30 -25.30 -35.66
N HIS A 342 10.22 -24.55 -34.57
CA HIS A 342 10.24 -23.08 -34.56
C HIS A 342 11.44 -22.52 -33.77
N SER A 343 12.49 -23.31 -33.56
CA SER A 343 13.70 -22.87 -32.86
C SER A 343 14.70 -22.18 -33.81
N PRO A 344 15.38 -21.09 -33.39
CA PRO A 344 15.14 -20.31 -32.19
C PRO A 344 13.91 -19.40 -32.35
N LEU A 345 13.14 -19.27 -31.26
CA LEU A 345 11.98 -18.38 -31.17
C LEU A 345 12.34 -17.14 -30.36
N LEU A 346 12.24 -15.97 -30.99
CA LEU A 346 12.54 -14.69 -30.36
C LEU A 346 11.33 -13.75 -30.40
N ILE A 347 11.34 -12.73 -29.56
CA ILE A 347 10.33 -11.68 -29.53
C ILE A 347 10.89 -10.46 -30.21
N ARG A 348 10.10 -9.85 -31.09
CA ARG A 348 10.44 -8.59 -31.73
C ARG A 348 9.72 -7.43 -31.04
N ASP A 349 10.51 -6.57 -30.41
CA ASP A 349 10.05 -5.31 -29.81
C ASP A 349 9.57 -4.34 -30.90
N PRO A 350 8.67 -3.36 -30.62
CA PRO A 350 8.27 -2.35 -31.60
C PRO A 350 9.45 -1.55 -32.17
N ARG A 351 10.56 -1.46 -31.42
CA ARG A 351 11.83 -0.83 -31.86
C ARG A 351 12.67 -1.72 -32.78
N GLY A 352 12.23 -2.95 -33.03
CA GLY A 352 12.88 -3.93 -33.90
C GLY A 352 13.96 -4.78 -33.24
N ALA A 353 14.25 -4.58 -31.95
CA ALA A 353 15.16 -5.42 -31.18
C ALA A 353 14.57 -6.83 -30.97
N LEU A 354 15.42 -7.85 -31.01
CA LEU A 354 15.05 -9.24 -30.74
C LEU A 354 15.45 -9.62 -29.31
N THR A 355 14.51 -10.13 -28.52
CA THR A 355 14.74 -10.56 -27.13
C THR A 355 14.18 -11.96 -26.88
N ASP A 356 14.72 -12.66 -25.89
CA ASP A 356 14.26 -13.99 -25.44
C ASP A 356 13.30 -13.90 -24.25
N ASN A 357 12.99 -12.70 -23.76
CA ASN A 357 12.16 -12.48 -22.59
C ASN A 357 11.36 -11.18 -22.69
N PHE A 358 10.28 -11.10 -21.91
CA PHE A 358 9.48 -9.90 -21.74
C PHE A 358 8.81 -9.88 -20.36
N LEU A 359 8.48 -8.68 -19.89
CA LEU A 359 7.79 -8.44 -18.63
C LEU A 359 6.34 -8.01 -18.92
N VAL A 360 5.39 -8.58 -18.18
CA VAL A 360 3.99 -8.16 -18.19
C VAL A 360 3.76 -7.30 -16.93
N PRO A 361 3.45 -6.00 -17.09
CA PRO A 361 3.21 -5.09 -15.97
C PRO A 361 2.24 -5.66 -14.93
N GLN A 362 2.59 -5.56 -13.64
CA GLN A 362 1.77 -6.03 -12.49
C GLN A 362 1.43 -7.52 -12.45
N TRP A 363 1.87 -8.30 -13.44
CA TRP A 363 1.51 -9.71 -13.55
C TRP A 363 2.71 -10.62 -13.39
N GLY A 364 3.85 -10.31 -14.02
CA GLY A 364 4.98 -11.23 -14.00
C GLY A 364 5.88 -11.16 -15.22
N GLY A 365 6.62 -12.24 -15.46
CA GLY A 365 7.66 -12.31 -16.48
C GLY A 365 7.60 -13.60 -17.29
N VAL A 366 8.01 -13.53 -18.55
CA VAL A 366 8.05 -14.69 -19.44
C VAL A 366 9.42 -14.77 -20.11
N VAL A 367 10.02 -15.95 -20.08
CA VAL A 367 11.28 -16.28 -20.75
C VAL A 367 11.02 -17.40 -21.75
N ILE A 368 11.43 -17.19 -22.99
CA ILE A 368 11.38 -18.19 -24.05
C ILE A 368 12.71 -18.93 -24.08
N PHE A 369 12.67 -20.21 -23.77
CA PHE A 369 13.81 -21.11 -23.91
C PHE A 369 13.74 -21.81 -25.27
N SER A 370 14.72 -21.54 -26.12
CA SER A 370 14.90 -22.24 -27.39
C SER A 370 15.95 -23.34 -27.21
N PRO A 371 15.60 -24.63 -27.33
CA PRO A 371 16.58 -25.71 -27.25
C PRO A 371 17.55 -25.65 -28.44
N PRO A 372 18.81 -26.12 -28.28
CA PRO A 372 19.73 -26.30 -29.40
C PRO A 372 19.12 -27.24 -30.45
N GLY A 373 19.48 -27.05 -31.72
CA GLY A 373 18.82 -27.72 -32.86
C GLY A 373 18.89 -29.24 -32.81
N GLU A 374 18.08 -29.90 -33.65
CA GLU A 374 17.85 -31.36 -33.72
C GLU A 374 19.13 -32.22 -33.87
N GLU A 375 20.29 -31.64 -34.20
CA GLU A 375 21.56 -32.36 -34.39
C GLU A 375 22.21 -32.85 -33.08
N GLU A 376 21.82 -32.31 -31.92
CA GLU A 376 22.28 -32.74 -30.58
C GLU A 376 21.16 -33.43 -29.77
N GLY A 377 20.36 -34.27 -30.45
CA GLY A 377 19.22 -34.98 -29.88
C GLY A 377 19.57 -35.90 -28.71
N GLY A 378 19.54 -35.34 -27.49
CA GLY A 378 19.32 -36.09 -26.26
C GLY A 378 17.84 -36.33 -26.02
N GLU A 379 17.49 -37.44 -25.36
CA GLU A 379 16.11 -37.74 -24.90
C GLU A 379 15.63 -36.76 -23.81
N GLU A 380 16.50 -35.88 -23.32
CA GLU A 380 16.26 -34.95 -22.22
C GLU A 380 16.71 -33.52 -22.59
N ILE A 381 15.80 -32.55 -22.43
CA ILE A 381 16.09 -31.14 -22.64
C ILE A 381 16.34 -30.51 -21.26
N VAL A 382 17.59 -30.15 -20.99
CA VAL A 382 17.96 -29.47 -19.75
C VAL A 382 17.89 -27.96 -19.93
N VAL A 383 16.97 -27.31 -19.21
CA VAL A 383 16.84 -25.86 -19.21
C VAL A 383 17.98 -25.25 -18.39
N ARG A 384 18.68 -24.26 -18.95
CA ARG A 384 19.71 -23.48 -18.23
C ARG A 384 19.08 -22.52 -17.21
N MET A 385 18.59 -23.06 -16.10
CA MET A 385 17.81 -22.30 -15.14
C MET A 385 18.57 -21.20 -14.42
N GLU A 386 19.90 -21.26 -14.29
CA GLU A 386 20.68 -20.15 -13.71
C GLU A 386 20.49 -18.84 -14.51
N LYS A 387 20.52 -18.92 -15.85
CA LYS A 387 20.28 -17.77 -16.73
C LYS A 387 18.83 -17.30 -16.63
N VAL A 388 17.88 -18.24 -16.67
CA VAL A 388 16.43 -17.94 -16.61
C VAL A 388 16.09 -17.28 -15.28
N MET A 389 16.57 -17.84 -14.17
CA MET A 389 16.30 -17.34 -12.82
C MET A 389 16.94 -15.97 -12.60
N SER A 390 18.13 -15.71 -13.16
CA SER A 390 18.73 -14.36 -13.13
C SER A 390 17.85 -13.32 -13.83
N VAL A 391 17.20 -13.71 -14.96
CA VAL A 391 16.22 -12.84 -15.64
C VAL A 391 14.97 -12.65 -14.78
N PHE A 392 14.47 -13.71 -14.14
CA PHE A 392 13.32 -13.62 -13.23
C PHE A 392 13.60 -12.74 -12.01
N VAL A 393 14.77 -12.85 -11.38
CA VAL A 393 15.18 -11.95 -10.29
C VAL A 393 15.18 -10.51 -10.77
N ARG A 394 15.75 -10.23 -11.96
CA ARG A 394 15.73 -8.87 -12.52
C ARG A 394 14.30 -8.39 -12.79
N GLN A 395 13.45 -9.23 -13.35
CA GLN A 395 12.04 -8.91 -13.60
C GLN A 395 11.26 -8.69 -12.30
N LEU A 396 11.54 -9.47 -11.26
CA LEU A 396 10.96 -9.29 -9.93
C LEU A 396 11.39 -7.98 -9.30
N GLN A 397 12.68 -7.61 -9.39
CA GLN A 397 13.16 -6.28 -8.97
C GLN A 397 12.37 -5.15 -9.65
N LEU A 398 12.13 -5.26 -10.96
CA LEU A 398 11.34 -4.27 -11.70
C LEU A 398 9.87 -4.21 -11.24
N LEU A 399 9.25 -5.37 -10.99
CA LEU A 399 7.88 -5.44 -10.48
C LEU A 399 7.79 -4.89 -9.06
N LEU A 400 8.76 -5.17 -8.20
CA LEU A 400 8.82 -4.62 -6.84
C LEU A 400 9.06 -3.11 -6.84
N GLY A 401 9.60 -2.56 -7.93
CA GLY A 401 9.88 -1.13 -8.07
C GLY A 401 11.27 -0.72 -7.63
N VAL A 402 12.25 -1.63 -7.73
CA VAL A 402 13.66 -1.29 -7.51
C VAL A 402 14.08 -0.25 -8.55
N PRO A 403 14.55 0.94 -8.14
CA PRO A 403 14.90 2.03 -9.05
C PRO A 403 15.96 1.59 -10.06
N ILE A 404 15.71 1.79 -11.36
CA ILE A 404 16.75 1.64 -12.39
C ILE A 404 17.48 2.97 -12.49
N THR A 405 18.55 3.14 -11.73
CA THR A 405 19.43 4.29 -11.94
C THR A 405 20.26 4.07 -13.20
N SER A 406 19.79 4.62 -14.32
CA SER A 406 20.68 4.88 -15.45
C SER A 406 21.65 5.98 -15.04
N SER A 407 22.95 5.71 -15.11
CA SER A 407 24.00 6.71 -14.93
C SER A 407 23.90 7.76 -16.04
N THR A 408 23.06 8.79 -15.85
CA THR A 408 22.78 9.78 -16.89
C THR A 408 23.83 10.89 -16.97
N SER A 409 24.65 11.06 -15.93
CA SER A 409 25.70 12.09 -15.88
C SER A 409 27.10 11.51 -16.18
N PRO A 410 27.86 12.10 -17.13
CA PRO A 410 29.24 11.69 -17.38
C PRO A 410 30.08 11.87 -16.11
N GLY A 411 30.73 10.80 -15.65
CA GLY A 411 31.60 10.81 -14.45
C GLY A 411 31.03 10.16 -13.19
N VAL A 412 29.75 9.71 -13.21
CA VAL A 412 29.17 8.88 -12.14
C VAL A 412 29.42 7.40 -12.43
N VAL A 413 29.98 6.67 -11.47
CA VAL A 413 30.15 5.21 -11.53
C VAL A 413 29.30 4.59 -10.44
N LEU A 414 28.36 3.72 -10.82
CA LEU A 414 27.53 2.96 -9.90
C LEU A 414 28.15 1.57 -9.72
N GLU A 415 28.41 1.18 -8.48
CA GLU A 415 28.74 -0.21 -8.18
C GLU A 415 27.52 -1.11 -8.30
N ARG A 416 27.77 -2.39 -8.63
CA ARG A 416 26.73 -3.42 -8.65
C ARG A 416 26.70 -4.09 -7.29
N GLY A 417 25.54 -4.09 -6.64
CA GLY A 417 25.36 -4.84 -5.41
C GLY A 417 25.34 -6.36 -5.62
N THR A 418 25.55 -7.08 -4.52
CA THR A 418 25.78 -8.54 -4.46
C THR A 418 24.65 -9.37 -5.06
N LEU A 419 23.42 -8.84 -5.07
CA LEU A 419 22.20 -9.48 -5.59
C LEU A 419 21.58 -8.73 -6.78
N GLY A 420 22.36 -7.87 -7.45
CA GLY A 420 21.87 -7.00 -8.52
C GLY A 420 21.02 -5.82 -8.03
N MET A 421 21.05 -5.55 -6.73
CA MET A 421 20.44 -4.41 -6.05
C MET A 421 21.42 -3.87 -5.02
N THR A 422 21.47 -2.55 -4.85
CA THR A 422 22.30 -1.87 -3.85
C THR A 422 21.49 -1.54 -2.59
N GLU A 423 22.16 -1.32 -1.46
CA GLU A 423 21.49 -1.03 -0.18
C GLU A 423 20.75 0.32 -0.20
N TRP A 424 21.25 1.31 -0.91
CA TRP A 424 20.55 2.59 -1.06
C TRP A 424 19.31 2.48 -1.97
N GLN A 425 19.31 1.58 -2.96
CA GLN A 425 18.10 1.27 -3.75
C GLN A 425 17.02 0.61 -2.90
N LEU A 426 17.45 -0.24 -1.96
CA LEU A 426 16.56 -0.84 -0.98
C LEU A 426 15.94 0.22 -0.07
N ASP A 427 16.72 1.18 0.43
CA ASP A 427 16.19 2.30 1.24
C ASP A 427 15.14 3.11 0.44
N GLN A 428 15.41 3.43 -0.83
CA GLN A 428 14.42 4.08 -1.72
C GLN A 428 13.14 3.26 -1.88
N LEU A 429 13.29 1.93 -2.02
CA LEU A 429 12.15 1.02 -2.13
C LEU A 429 11.36 0.96 -0.81
N MET A 430 12.02 0.94 0.35
CA MET A 430 11.38 1.00 1.67
C MET A 430 10.56 2.27 1.83
N VAL A 431 11.13 3.43 1.49
CA VAL A 431 10.42 4.73 1.53
C VAL A 431 9.20 4.70 0.63
N GLY A 432 9.36 4.22 -0.61
CA GLY A 432 8.25 4.10 -1.53
C GLY A 432 7.15 3.19 -1.00
N ARG A 433 7.48 2.05 -0.40
CA ARG A 433 6.50 1.10 0.18
C ARG A 433 5.80 1.66 1.40
N MET A 434 6.52 2.41 2.23
CA MET A 434 5.96 3.09 3.38
C MET A 434 4.93 4.12 2.95
N VAL A 435 5.27 5.01 2.02
CA VAL A 435 4.36 6.05 1.51
C VAL A 435 3.10 5.42 0.89
N GLU A 436 3.27 4.37 0.10
CA GLU A 436 2.15 3.64 -0.51
C GLU A 436 1.23 2.99 0.55
N SER A 437 1.82 2.36 1.58
CA SER A 437 1.09 1.71 2.67
C SER A 437 0.32 2.73 3.51
N VAL A 438 0.95 3.86 3.87
CA VAL A 438 0.31 4.98 4.57
C VAL A 438 -0.88 5.52 3.77
N SER A 439 -0.69 5.74 2.46
CA SER A 439 -1.75 6.26 1.59
C SER A 439 -2.93 5.29 1.50
N THR A 440 -2.64 3.99 1.40
CA THR A 440 -3.67 2.93 1.33
C THR A 440 -4.44 2.85 2.65
N ALA A 441 -3.74 2.83 3.79
CA ALA A 441 -4.34 2.84 5.12
C ALA A 441 -5.26 4.06 5.32
N THR A 442 -4.75 5.25 5.00
CA THR A 442 -5.48 6.52 5.16
C THR A 442 -6.73 6.54 4.27
N THR A 443 -6.60 6.09 3.02
CA THR A 443 -7.72 6.01 2.07
C THR A 443 -8.79 5.01 2.53
N ALA A 444 -8.39 3.85 3.06
CA ALA A 444 -9.31 2.85 3.62
C ALA A 444 -10.07 3.41 4.83
N LEU A 445 -9.40 4.10 5.76
CA LEU A 445 -10.03 4.73 6.92
C LEU A 445 -11.02 5.84 6.52
N ILE A 446 -10.65 6.70 5.57
CA ILE A 446 -11.54 7.74 5.04
C ILE A 446 -12.75 7.10 4.37
N SER A 447 -12.53 6.11 3.51
CA SER A 447 -13.61 5.41 2.79
C SER A 447 -14.56 4.71 3.75
N LEU A 448 -14.04 4.15 4.84
CA LEU A 448 -14.84 3.57 5.92
C LEU A 448 -15.74 4.62 6.58
N VAL A 449 -15.17 5.77 6.95
CA VAL A 449 -15.93 6.88 7.56
C VAL A 449 -17.01 7.41 6.61
N GLU A 450 -16.69 7.61 5.34
CA GLU A 450 -17.66 8.05 4.34
C GLU A 450 -18.79 7.04 4.14
N LEU A 451 -18.47 5.74 4.14
CA LEU A 451 -19.47 4.67 4.04
C LEU A 451 -20.40 4.68 5.27
N LEU A 452 -19.83 4.83 6.46
CA LEU A 452 -20.56 4.86 7.72
C LEU A 452 -21.48 6.08 7.86
N ASP A 453 -21.07 7.23 7.32
CA ASP A 453 -21.91 8.44 7.30
C ASP A 453 -23.07 8.30 6.30
N LYS A 454 -22.82 7.71 5.13
CA LYS A 454 -23.86 7.42 4.11
C LYS A 454 -24.85 6.36 4.59
N VAL A 455 -24.39 5.34 5.31
CA VAL A 455 -25.21 4.22 5.79
C VAL A 455 -25.33 4.26 7.31
N LYS A 456 -26.20 5.15 7.81
CA LYS A 456 -26.42 5.43 9.24
C LYS A 456 -26.98 4.26 10.08
N ASN A 457 -27.36 3.14 9.46
CA ASN A 457 -27.88 1.96 10.15
C ASN A 457 -26.96 0.72 10.05
N MET A 458 -25.77 0.83 9.46
CA MET A 458 -24.73 -0.21 9.47
C MET A 458 -24.26 -0.57 10.88
N VAL A 459 -24.01 -1.85 11.16
CA VAL A 459 -23.42 -2.30 12.44
C VAL A 459 -21.93 -2.01 12.44
N ILE A 460 -21.42 -1.51 13.57
CA ILE A 460 -19.98 -1.35 13.80
C ILE A 460 -19.64 -2.24 14.99
N SER A 461 -18.85 -3.29 14.76
CA SER A 461 -18.40 -4.21 15.79
C SER A 461 -17.20 -3.65 16.57
N ASP A 462 -16.95 -4.20 17.76
CA ASP A 462 -15.76 -3.87 18.55
C ASP A 462 -14.45 -4.25 17.86
N VAL A 463 -14.50 -5.26 16.96
CA VAL A 463 -13.34 -5.66 16.14
C VAL A 463 -12.98 -4.53 15.19
N ILE A 464 -13.95 -3.99 14.44
CA ILE A 464 -13.72 -2.85 13.53
C ILE A 464 -13.19 -1.66 14.31
N GLN A 465 -13.77 -1.36 15.48
CA GLN A 465 -13.29 -0.26 16.32
C GLN A 465 -11.82 -0.46 16.73
N LYS A 466 -11.46 -1.66 17.20
CA LYS A 466 -10.10 -1.98 17.62
C LYS A 466 -9.11 -1.84 16.47
N GLU A 467 -9.44 -2.36 15.29
CA GLU A 467 -8.59 -2.28 14.10
C GLU A 467 -8.42 -0.84 13.60
N VAL A 468 -9.48 -0.03 13.64
CA VAL A 468 -9.41 1.41 13.32
C VAL A 468 -8.50 2.15 14.29
N ILE A 469 -8.64 1.93 15.60
CA ILE A 469 -7.79 2.57 16.63
C ILE A 469 -6.34 2.10 16.49
N ALA A 470 -6.11 0.81 16.23
CA ALA A 470 -4.78 0.26 16.01
C ALA A 470 -4.10 0.88 14.79
N SER A 471 -4.80 0.94 13.66
CA SER A 471 -4.30 1.57 12.44
C SER A 471 -3.94 3.03 12.66
N LEU A 472 -4.82 3.78 13.33
CA LEU A 472 -4.62 5.18 13.68
C LEU A 472 -3.35 5.41 14.51
N GLY A 473 -3.19 4.64 15.60
CA GLY A 473 -2.01 4.75 16.45
C GLY A 473 -0.72 4.35 15.73
N GLN A 474 -0.78 3.34 14.86
CA GLN A 474 0.37 2.90 14.05
C GLN A 474 0.79 3.95 13.01
N LEU A 475 -0.15 4.68 12.40
CA LEU A 475 0.17 5.78 11.48
C LEU A 475 0.83 6.96 12.21
N GLN A 476 0.32 7.35 13.37
CA GLN A 476 0.91 8.43 14.18
C GLN A 476 2.35 8.09 14.59
N GLU A 477 2.57 6.86 15.07
CA GLU A 477 3.90 6.41 15.46
C GLU A 477 4.83 6.24 14.24
N CYS A 478 4.30 5.80 13.10
CA CYS A 478 5.05 5.77 11.83
C CYS A 478 5.57 7.17 11.46
N TYR A 479 4.75 8.22 11.61
CA TYR A 479 5.17 9.60 11.33
C TYR A 479 6.24 10.10 12.29
N ARG A 480 6.13 9.73 13.57
CA ARG A 480 7.14 10.05 14.57
C ARG A 480 8.48 9.40 14.22
N LEU A 481 8.50 8.08 13.98
CA LEU A 481 9.71 7.32 13.66
C LEU A 481 10.34 7.73 12.32
N ALA A 482 9.53 8.06 11.32
CA ALA A 482 10.04 8.59 10.06
C ALA A 482 10.71 9.97 10.23
N GLY A 483 10.21 10.79 11.17
CA GLY A 483 10.82 12.04 11.58
C GLY A 483 12.07 11.88 12.45
N ASP A 484 12.25 10.74 13.11
CA ASP A 484 13.46 10.42 13.88
C ASP A 484 14.56 9.76 13.02
N GLY A 485 14.25 9.43 11.75
CA GLY A 485 15.16 8.73 10.83
C GLY A 485 15.15 7.20 10.97
N GLU A 486 14.23 6.62 11.75
CA GLU A 486 14.08 5.17 11.93
C GLU A 486 13.26 4.54 10.78
N LEU A 487 13.84 4.49 9.58
CA LEU A 487 13.15 4.09 8.35
C LEU A 487 12.54 2.67 8.43
N GLU A 488 13.28 1.69 8.95
CA GLU A 488 12.79 0.30 8.99
C GLU A 488 11.58 0.13 9.92
N ALA A 489 11.60 0.82 11.06
CA ALA A 489 10.54 0.75 12.05
C ALA A 489 9.29 1.48 11.55
N ALA A 490 9.48 2.65 10.92
CA ALA A 490 8.41 3.38 10.25
C ALA A 490 7.74 2.55 9.14
N LEU A 491 8.53 1.89 8.27
CA LEU A 491 8.00 0.97 7.26
C LEU A 491 7.13 -0.14 7.89
N THR A 492 7.64 -0.79 8.93
CA THR A 492 6.92 -1.89 9.60
C THR A 492 5.58 -1.43 10.18
N LEU A 493 5.54 -0.24 10.78
CA LEU A 493 4.30 0.33 11.30
C LEU A 493 3.33 0.74 10.19
N SER A 494 3.82 1.31 9.08
CA SER A 494 2.97 1.66 7.94
C SER A 494 2.27 0.43 7.32
N GLN A 495 2.98 -0.70 7.21
CA GLN A 495 2.41 -1.95 6.71
C GLN A 495 1.36 -2.51 7.68
N ARG A 496 1.63 -2.48 8.98
CA ARG A 496 0.64 -2.91 10.00
C ARG A 496 -0.60 -2.02 10.00
N ALA A 497 -0.42 -0.71 9.81
CA ALA A 497 -1.52 0.24 9.72
C ALA A 497 -2.40 -0.04 8.50
N MET A 498 -1.79 -0.34 7.35
CA MET A 498 -2.49 -0.75 6.13
C MET A 498 -3.30 -2.02 6.36
N VAL A 499 -2.69 -3.08 6.91
CA VAL A 499 -3.38 -4.35 7.19
C VAL A 499 -4.56 -4.13 8.16
N SER A 500 -4.36 -3.36 9.23
CA SER A 500 -5.43 -3.09 10.22
C SER A 500 -6.57 -2.27 9.60
N ALA A 501 -6.25 -1.25 8.77
CA ALA A 501 -7.26 -0.45 8.08
C ALA A 501 -8.06 -1.26 7.04
N GLU A 502 -7.40 -2.10 6.25
CA GLU A 502 -8.05 -2.96 5.27
C GLU A 502 -8.89 -4.04 5.94
N THR A 503 -8.39 -4.64 7.03
CA THR A 503 -9.14 -5.61 7.83
C THR A 503 -10.43 -4.98 8.37
N ALA A 504 -10.36 -3.74 8.87
CA ALA A 504 -11.53 -3.00 9.31
C ALA A 504 -12.51 -2.68 8.17
N PHE A 505 -12.00 -2.26 7.00
CA PHE A 505 -12.82 -1.85 5.86
C PHE A 505 -13.51 -3.02 5.16
N PHE A 506 -12.83 -4.17 5.04
CA PHE A 506 -13.34 -5.38 4.38
C PHE A 506 -13.94 -6.40 5.36
N ASP A 507 -14.17 -6.01 6.63
CA ASP A 507 -14.77 -6.89 7.63
C ASP A 507 -16.14 -7.40 7.14
N PRO A 508 -16.42 -8.72 7.17
CA PRO A 508 -17.68 -9.28 6.68
C PRO A 508 -18.92 -8.67 7.32
N SER A 509 -18.86 -8.24 8.59
CA SER A 509 -20.02 -7.68 9.29
C SER A 509 -20.54 -6.37 8.72
N ILE A 510 -19.69 -5.63 7.98
CA ILE A 510 -20.06 -4.43 7.23
C ILE A 510 -20.98 -4.77 6.04
N LEU A 511 -20.84 -5.98 5.48
CA LEU A 511 -21.54 -6.43 4.27
C LEU A 511 -22.69 -7.42 4.54
N GLU A 512 -22.57 -8.21 5.60
CA GLU A 512 -23.36 -9.42 5.82
C GLU A 512 -24.72 -9.18 6.51
N LEU A 513 -24.87 -8.09 7.26
CA LEU A 513 -26.13 -7.80 7.93
C LEU A 513 -27.06 -7.05 6.97
N LEU A 514 -28.14 -7.74 6.57
CA LEU A 514 -29.25 -7.17 5.80
C LEU A 514 -29.52 -5.74 6.31
N TYR A 515 -29.19 -4.77 5.47
CA TYR A 515 -29.67 -3.41 5.64
C TYR A 515 -31.20 -3.51 5.68
N PHE A 516 -31.79 -3.40 6.87
CA PHE A 516 -33.22 -3.20 7.03
C PHE A 516 -33.45 -1.69 6.94
N PRO A 517 -33.80 -1.15 5.75
CA PRO A 517 -34.20 0.25 5.63
C PRO A 517 -35.31 0.53 6.64
N ASP A 518 -35.37 1.76 7.12
CA ASP A 518 -36.34 2.13 8.16
C ASP A 518 -37.79 1.84 7.71
N ASP A 519 -38.06 1.91 6.40
CA ASP A 519 -39.34 1.50 5.80
C ASP A 519 -39.73 0.04 6.10
N GLN A 520 -38.77 -0.88 6.07
CA GLN A 520 -39.02 -2.30 6.40
C GLN A 520 -39.21 -2.50 7.91
N LYS A 521 -38.50 -1.73 8.73
CA LYS A 521 -38.76 -1.72 10.18
C LYS A 521 -40.19 -1.25 10.45
N PHE A 522 -40.63 -0.16 9.82
CA PHE A 522 -42.02 0.32 9.97
C PHE A 522 -43.03 -0.69 9.46
N ALA A 523 -42.77 -1.38 8.34
CA ALA A 523 -43.67 -2.43 7.84
C ALA A 523 -43.85 -3.61 8.80
N ILE A 524 -42.83 -3.94 9.60
CA ILE A 524 -42.89 -4.99 10.63
C ILE A 524 -43.54 -4.47 11.92
N TYR A 525 -43.17 -3.26 12.35
CA TYR A 525 -43.59 -2.72 13.65
C TYR A 525 -44.97 -2.06 13.63
N ILE A 526 -45.40 -1.44 12.53
CA ILE A 526 -46.72 -0.79 12.43
C ILE A 526 -47.85 -1.80 12.69
N PRO A 527 -47.92 -2.99 12.05
CA PRO A 527 -48.97 -3.96 12.33
C PRO A 527 -49.01 -4.44 13.79
N LEU A 528 -47.85 -4.50 14.45
CA LEU A 528 -47.75 -4.94 15.85
C LEU A 528 -48.20 -3.86 16.84
N PHE A 529 -47.80 -2.60 16.61
CA PHE A 529 -48.02 -1.51 17.57
C PHE A 529 -49.24 -0.64 17.26
N LEU A 530 -49.69 -0.55 15.99
CA LEU A 530 -50.84 0.26 15.58
C LEU A 530 -52.16 -0.15 16.26
N PRO A 531 -52.49 -1.45 16.41
CA PRO A 531 -53.72 -1.86 17.11
C PRO A 531 -53.72 -1.48 18.60
N ILE A 532 -52.54 -1.38 19.21
CA ILE A 532 -52.37 -1.03 20.63
C ILE A 532 -52.34 0.50 20.80
N SER A 533 -51.71 1.22 19.87
CA SER A 533 -51.54 2.67 19.96
C SER A 533 -52.83 3.44 19.67
N ILE A 534 -53.66 3.01 18.72
CA ILE A 534 -54.91 3.67 18.35
C ILE A 534 -55.86 3.83 19.56
N PRO A 535 -56.19 2.76 20.32
CA PRO A 535 -57.06 2.87 21.50
C PRO A 535 -56.50 3.77 22.60
N ILE A 536 -55.18 3.71 22.84
CA ILE A 536 -54.51 4.53 23.86
C ILE A 536 -54.61 6.01 23.50
N VAL A 537 -54.36 6.37 22.24
CA VAL A 537 -54.45 7.76 21.76
C VAL A 537 -55.89 8.27 21.81
N LEU A 538 -56.86 7.50 21.32
CA LEU A 538 -58.28 7.88 21.35
C LEU A 538 -58.81 8.05 22.78
N SER A 539 -58.44 7.14 23.69
CA SER A 539 -58.81 7.23 25.11
C SER A 539 -58.16 8.44 25.79
N SER A 540 -56.94 8.80 25.37
CA SER A 540 -56.26 9.98 25.91
C SER A 540 -56.83 11.29 25.40
N VAL A 541 -57.21 11.37 24.11
CA VAL A 541 -57.85 12.55 23.51
C VAL A 541 -59.19 12.83 24.18
N THR A 542 -59.98 11.79 24.44
CA THR A 542 -61.27 11.92 25.14
C THR A 542 -61.08 12.37 26.59
N ALA A 543 -60.11 11.78 27.31
CA ALA A 543 -59.74 12.22 28.66
C ALA A 543 -59.27 13.69 28.70
N PHE A 544 -58.46 14.11 27.72
CA PHE A 544 -57.97 15.48 27.62
C PHE A 544 -59.10 16.48 27.33
N ARG A 545 -60.03 16.15 26.43
CA ARG A 545 -61.23 16.97 26.15
C ARG A 545 -62.17 17.05 27.35
N TRP A 546 -62.26 15.98 28.15
CA TRP A 546 -63.03 15.98 29.39
C TRP A 546 -62.39 16.90 30.45
N LEU A 547 -61.05 16.85 30.60
CA LEU A 547 -60.31 17.76 31.50
C LEU A 547 -60.50 19.24 31.12
N THR A 548 -60.43 19.57 29.83
CA THR A 548 -60.60 20.96 29.37
C THR A 548 -62.03 21.47 29.48
N SER A 549 -63.03 20.62 29.23
CA SER A 549 -64.46 20.97 29.38
C SER A 549 -64.92 21.06 30.84
N SER A 550 -64.43 20.19 31.73
CA SER A 550 -64.71 20.27 33.18
C SER A 550 -64.07 21.50 33.85
N SER A 551 -63.03 22.07 33.27
CA SER A 551 -62.45 23.35 33.71
C SER A 551 -63.38 24.53 33.36
N SER A 552 -63.98 24.50 32.17
CA SER A 552 -64.91 25.54 31.69
C SER A 552 -66.23 25.57 32.48
N SER A 553 -66.79 24.41 32.85
CA SER A 553 -68.05 24.36 33.64
C SER A 553 -67.87 24.81 35.11
N ARG A 554 -66.67 24.67 35.69
CA ARG A 554 -66.38 25.24 37.02
C ARG A 554 -66.33 26.77 37.01
N HIS A 555 -66.12 27.38 35.84
CA HIS A 555 -66.06 28.83 35.72
C HIS A 555 -67.46 29.47 35.54
N SER A 556 -68.44 28.76 34.96
CA SER A 556 -69.80 29.29 34.75
C SER A 556 -70.75 29.15 35.95
N LEU A 557 -70.49 28.20 36.87
CA LEU A 557 -71.24 28.07 38.13
C LEU A 557 -70.80 29.08 39.21
N ARG A 558 -69.73 29.84 38.96
CA ARG A 558 -69.22 30.87 39.88
C ARG A 558 -69.69 32.29 39.53
N THR A 559 -70.41 32.45 38.41
CA THR A 559 -70.94 33.73 37.91
C THR A 559 -72.47 33.79 37.89
N SER A 560 -73.15 32.81 38.49
CA SER A 560 -74.61 32.77 38.67
C SER A 560 -74.97 32.37 40.09
N ASN A 561 -74.38 33.07 41.07
CA ASN A 561 -74.86 33.16 42.45
C ASN A 561 -74.52 34.54 43.00
#